data_AF-H1VLD7-F1
#
_entry.id   AF-H1VLD7-F1
#
_cell.length_a   1.000
_cell.length_b   1.000
_cell.length_c   1.000
_cell.angle_alpha   90.00
_cell.angle_beta   90.00
_cell.angle_gamma   90.00
#
_symmetry.space_group_name_H-M   'P 1'
#
loop_
_entity.id
_entity.type
_entity.pdbx_description
1 polymer ?
#
loop_
_entity_poly.entity_id
_entity_poly.type
_entity_poly.pdbx_seq_one_letter_code
_entity_poly.pdbx_strand_id
1 'polypeptide(L)'
;MDAGEAQTKVIAWLHEASEAFQKVPGSAVLIRYIQSSYQNDPIRSGIELVLFIFFVRYLLSPSYSTQKQNFIKLRDDEIDELVEDWTPEPL
;
A
#
# COMPACT_ATOMS: atom_id res chain seq x y z
N MET A 1 16.86 21.90 4.33
CA MET A 1 15.62 22.16 3.58
C MET A 1 14.99 23.37 4.20
N ASP A 2 14.86 24.45 3.45
CA ASP A 2 14.24 25.69 3.94
C ASP A 2 12.73 25.48 4.14
N ALA A 3 12.18 26.05 5.20
CA ALA A 3 10.77 25.87 5.54
C ALA A 3 9.86 26.45 4.44
N GLY A 4 10.29 27.51 3.75
CA GLY A 4 9.55 28.12 2.64
C GLY A 4 9.54 27.25 1.37
N GLU A 5 10.65 26.59 1.06
CA GLU A 5 10.72 25.63 -0.06
C GLU A 5 9.83 24.40 0.16
N ALA A 6 9.80 23.89 1.39
CA ALA A 6 8.92 22.76 1.75
C ALA A 6 7.44 23.16 1.63
N GLN A 7 7.07 24.34 2.12
CA GLN A 7 5.70 24.88 1.99
C GLN A 7 5.29 25.04 0.53
N THR A 8 6.17 25.60 -0.30
CA THR A 8 5.88 25.85 -1.73
C THR A 8 5.70 24.53 -2.48
N LYS A 9 6.54 23.53 -2.21
CA LYS A 9 6.37 22.19 -2.78
C LYS A 9 5.04 21.59 -2.34
N VAL A 10 4.74 21.59 -1.03
CA VAL A 10 3.46 21.04 -0.52
C VAL A 10 2.25 21.70 -1.20
N ILE A 11 2.26 23.02 -1.37
CA ILE A 11 1.17 23.73 -2.05
C ILE A 11 1.04 23.31 -3.52
N ALA A 12 2.16 23.17 -4.24
CA ALA A 12 2.15 22.72 -5.63
C ALA A 12 1.58 21.29 -5.77
N TRP A 13 2.01 20.37 -4.89
CA TRP A 13 1.50 19.00 -4.85
C TRP A 13 0.01 18.94 -4.48
N LEU A 14 -0.46 19.80 -3.58
CA LEU A 14 -1.88 19.93 -3.24
C LEU A 14 -2.72 20.43 -4.42
N HIS A 15 -2.19 21.39 -5.19
CA HIS A 15 -2.85 21.93 -6.37
C HIS A 15 -3.00 20.85 -7.46
N GLU A 16 -1.92 20.13 -7.75
CA GLU A 16 -1.92 19.05 -8.74
C GLU A 16 -2.82 17.88 -8.32
N ALA A 17 -2.79 17.51 -7.03
CA ALA A 17 -3.71 16.53 -6.48
C ALA A 17 -5.18 16.99 -6.56
N SER A 18 -5.45 18.28 -6.35
CA SER A 18 -6.80 18.85 -6.48
C SER A 18 -7.31 18.79 -7.92
N GLU A 19 -6.49 19.18 -8.89
CA GLU A 19 -6.85 19.09 -10.31
C GLU A 19 -7.10 17.64 -10.75
N ALA A 20 -6.27 16.70 -10.28
CA ALA A 20 -6.47 15.28 -10.53
C ALA A 20 -7.75 14.76 -9.86
N PHE A 21 -8.04 15.16 -8.62
CA PHE A 21 -9.27 14.82 -7.91
C PHE A 21 -10.51 15.37 -8.61
N GLN A 22 -10.48 16.61 -9.09
CA GLN A 22 -11.60 17.22 -9.81
C GLN A 22 -11.91 16.51 -11.14
N LYS A 23 -10.89 15.92 -11.79
CA LYS A 23 -11.05 15.11 -13.01
C LYS A 23 -11.66 13.72 -12.75
N VAL A 24 -11.68 13.25 -11.50
CA VAL A 24 -12.29 11.96 -11.11
C VAL A 24 -13.78 12.19 -10.78
N PRO A 25 -14.73 11.68 -11.60
CA PRO A 25 -16.15 11.80 -11.31
C PRO A 25 -16.48 11.00 -10.03
N GLY A 26 -16.79 11.70 -8.94
CA GLY A 26 -17.04 11.10 -7.61
C GLY A 26 -16.28 11.76 -6.46
N SER A 27 -15.24 12.55 -6.74
CA SER A 27 -14.50 13.33 -5.72
C SER A 27 -15.36 14.36 -4.98
N ALA A 28 -16.32 14.97 -5.68
CA ALA A 28 -17.28 15.89 -5.07
C ALA A 28 -18.15 15.22 -3.99
N VAL A 29 -18.37 13.91 -4.07
CA VAL A 29 -19.12 13.15 -3.05
C VAL A 29 -18.27 12.98 -1.79
N LEU A 30 -16.97 12.73 -1.93
CA LEU A 30 -16.05 12.66 -0.78
C LEU A 30 -15.95 14.01 -0.06
N ILE A 31 -15.82 15.10 -0.81
CA ILE A 31 -15.79 16.46 -0.24
C ILE A 31 -17.11 16.76 0.47
N ARG A 32 -18.25 16.43 -0.15
CA ARG A 32 -19.58 16.60 0.47
C ARG A 32 -19.78 15.69 1.68
N TYR A 33 -19.22 14.48 1.71
CA TYR A 33 -19.27 13.58 2.87
C TYR A 33 -18.49 14.17 4.04
N ILE A 34 -17.26 14.64 3.80
CA ILE A 34 -16.44 15.29 4.82
C ILE A 34 -17.15 16.55 5.34
N GLN A 35 -17.68 17.38 4.44
CA GLN A 35 -18.37 18.62 4.79
C GLN A 35 -19.71 18.37 5.52
N SER A 36 -20.48 17.35 5.11
CA SER A 36 -21.75 16.97 5.73
C SER A 36 -21.53 16.23 7.06
N SER A 37 -20.44 15.49 7.21
CA SER A 37 -20.07 14.83 8.46
C SER A 37 -19.51 15.82 9.49
N TYR A 38 -19.20 17.05 9.08
CA TYR A 38 -18.62 18.11 9.92
C TYR A 38 -19.62 18.72 10.92
N GLN A 39 -20.84 18.22 10.99
CA GLN A 39 -21.92 18.86 11.76
C GLN A 39 -22.14 18.30 13.18
N ASN A 40 -21.45 17.22 13.60
CA ASN A 40 -21.71 16.65 14.95
C ASN A 40 -20.49 16.23 15.79
N ASP A 41 -19.32 15.89 15.22
CA ASP A 41 -18.09 15.64 16.01
C ASP A 41 -16.82 15.63 15.11
N PRO A 42 -16.06 16.74 15.00
CA PRO A 42 -14.94 16.86 14.07
C PRO A 42 -13.79 15.89 14.35
N ILE A 43 -13.60 15.51 15.61
CA ILE A 43 -12.55 14.57 16.04
C ILE A 43 -12.85 13.16 15.52
N ARG A 44 -14.12 12.72 15.61
CA ARG A 44 -14.55 11.37 15.19
C ARG A 44 -14.37 11.18 13.68
N SER A 45 -14.80 12.15 12.89
CA SER A 45 -14.64 12.13 11.43
C SER A 45 -13.18 12.25 11.00
N GLY A 46 -12.36 13.03 11.74
CA GLY A 46 -10.92 13.09 11.51
C GLY A 46 -10.23 11.73 11.72
N ILE A 47 -10.56 11.04 12.82
CA ILE A 47 -10.04 9.70 13.12
C ILE A 47 -10.49 8.70 12.05
N GLU A 48 -11.75 8.73 11.62
CA GLU A 48 -12.27 7.85 10.57
C GLU A 48 -11.53 8.04 9.24
N LEU A 49 -11.26 9.29 8.84
CA LEU A 49 -10.48 9.59 7.63
C LEU A 49 -9.05 9.07 7.74
N VAL A 50 -8.40 9.24 8.90
CA VAL A 50 -7.06 8.70 9.17
C VAL A 50 -7.06 7.17 9.10
N LEU A 51 -8.06 6.51 9.68
CA LEU A 51 -8.22 5.05 9.61
C LEU A 51 -8.48 4.57 8.18
N PHE A 52 -9.26 5.30 7.38
CA PHE A 52 -9.49 4.99 5.98
C PHE A 52 -8.19 5.09 5.16
N ILE A 53 -7.43 6.16 5.33
CA ILE A 53 -6.12 6.33 4.68
C ILE A 53 -5.16 5.22 5.13
N PHE A 54 -5.13 4.90 6.43
CA PHE A 54 -4.34 3.81 6.99
C PHE A 54 -4.73 2.46 6.38
N PHE A 55 -6.03 2.20 6.25
CA PHE A 55 -6.56 0.96 5.66
C PHE A 55 -6.20 0.84 4.18
N VAL A 56 -6.35 1.91 3.39
CA VAL A 56 -5.92 1.93 1.99
C VAL A 56 -4.42 1.69 1.88
N ARG A 57 -3.60 2.33 2.74
CA ARG A 57 -2.16 2.08 2.80
C ARG A 57 -1.84 0.63 3.18
N TYR A 58 -2.57 0.06 4.12
CA TYR A 58 -2.41 -1.33 4.54
C TYR A 58 -2.73 -2.29 3.40
N LEU A 59 -3.82 -2.07 2.66
CA LEU A 59 -4.19 -2.91 1.50
C LEU A 59 -3.22 -2.77 0.32
N LEU A 60 -2.71 -1.56 0.07
CA LEU A 60 -1.73 -1.30 -0.99
C LEU A 60 -0.31 -1.70 -0.58
N SER A 61 -0.05 -1.91 0.72
CA SER A 61 1.23 -2.42 1.17
C SER A 61 1.39 -3.82 0.58
N PRO A 62 2.49 -4.10 -0.13
CA PRO A 62 2.75 -5.44 -0.61
C PRO A 62 2.75 -6.37 0.60
N SER A 63 1.92 -7.40 0.57
CA SER A 63 2.03 -8.50 1.51
C SER A 63 3.46 -9.01 1.36
N TYR A 64 4.30 -8.82 2.39
CA TYR A 64 5.64 -9.37 2.40
C TYR A 64 5.48 -10.88 2.28
N SER A 65 5.64 -11.38 1.06
CA SER A 65 5.61 -12.80 0.75
C SER A 65 6.73 -13.43 1.56
N THR A 66 6.38 -14.01 2.70
CA THR A 66 7.24 -14.86 3.52
C THR A 66 7.72 -16.10 2.74
N GLN A 67 7.21 -16.29 1.52
CA GLN A 67 7.45 -17.42 0.65
C GLN A 67 8.66 -17.24 -0.30
N LYS A 68 9.14 -16.01 -0.55
CA LYS A 68 10.28 -15.78 -1.46
C LYS A 68 11.66 -16.06 -0.86
N GLN A 69 11.78 -16.27 0.44
CA GLN A 69 13.08 -16.45 1.10
C GLN A 69 13.43 -17.91 1.43
N ASN A 70 12.53 -18.87 1.22
CA ASN A 70 12.76 -20.29 1.51
C ASN A 70 13.07 -21.13 0.26
N PHE A 71 13.52 -20.51 -0.84
CA PHE A 71 14.07 -21.29 -1.96
C PHE A 71 15.56 -21.50 -1.70
N ILE A 72 15.88 -22.52 -0.89
CA ILE A 72 17.25 -23.00 -0.71
C ILE A 72 17.68 -23.54 -2.08
N LYS A 73 18.61 -22.84 -2.74
CA LYS A 73 19.22 -23.33 -3.97
C LYS A 73 20.18 -24.45 -3.59
N LEU A 74 19.83 -25.68 -3.95
CA LEU A 74 20.74 -26.82 -3.85
C LEU A 74 21.93 -26.59 -4.79
N ARG A 75 23.13 -26.99 -4.35
CA ARG A 75 24.30 -27.09 -5.22
C ARG A 75 24.23 -28.35 -6.08
N ASP A 76 25.00 -28.39 -7.17
CA ASP A 76 24.99 -29.53 -8.09
C ASP A 76 25.35 -30.85 -7.38
N ASP A 77 26.30 -30.82 -6.43
CA ASP A 77 26.69 -31.97 -5.59
C ASP A 77 25.54 -32.49 -4.72
N GLU A 78 24.73 -31.61 -4.16
CA GLU A 78 23.59 -31.98 -3.30
C GLU A 78 22.46 -32.59 -4.12
N ILE A 79 22.31 -32.17 -5.37
CA ILE A 79 21.32 -32.75 -6.28
C ILE A 79 21.74 -34.17 -6.68
N ASP A 80 23.02 -34.37 -6.99
CA ASP A 80 23.55 -35.69 -7.36
C ASP A 80 23.37 -36.73 -6.23
N GLU A 81 23.62 -36.34 -4.98
CA GLU A 81 23.38 -37.17 -3.79
C GLU A 81 21.89 -37.55 -3.66
N LEU A 82 20.98 -36.58 -3.83
CA LEU A 82 19.54 -36.83 -3.75
C LEU A 82 19.02 -37.73 -4.89
N VAL A 83 19.66 -37.69 -6.06
CA VAL A 83 19.33 -38.58 -7.18
C VAL A 83 19.81 -40.00 -6.92
N GLU A 84 20.98 -40.17 -6.30
CA GLU A 84 21.52 -41.48 -5.92
C GLU A 84 20.66 -42.17 -4.85
N ASP A 85 20.16 -41.41 -3.87
CA ASP A 85 19.28 -41.90 -2.80
C ASP A 85 17.84 -42.17 -3.26
N TRP A 86 17.46 -41.77 -4.47
CA TRP A 86 16.10 -41.91 -4.96
C TRP A 86 15.78 -43.33 -5.45
N THR A 87 14.69 -43.91 -4.95
CA THR A 87 14.20 -45.22 -5.40
C THR A 87 12.89 -45.05 -6.18
N PRO A 88 12.77 -45.62 -7.40
CA PRO A 88 11.55 -45.51 -8.18
C PRO A 88 10.42 -46.31 -7.54
N GLU A 89 9.19 -45.78 -7.66
CA GLU A 89 8.01 -46.53 -7.29
C GLU A 89 7.83 -47.74 -8.24
N PRO A 90 7.49 -48.92 -7.72
CA PRO A 90 7.26 -50.10 -8.54
C PRO A 90 6.02 -49.92 -9.43
N LEU A 91 6.10 -50.45 -10.66
CA LEU A 91 5.05 -50.38 -11.70
C LEU A 91 3.81 -51.22 -11.37
#